data_AF-A0A0B8T345-F1
#
_entry.id   AF-A0A0B8T345-F1
#
_cell.length_a   1.000
_cell.length_b   1.000
_cell.length_c   1.000
_cell.angle_alpha   90.00
_cell.angle_beta   90.00
_cell.angle_gamma   90.00
#
_symmetry.space_group_name_H-M   'P 1'
#
loop_
_entity.id
_entity.type
_entity.pdbx_description
1 polymer ?
#
loop_
_entity_poly.entity_id
_entity_poly.type
_entity_poly.pdbx_seq_one_letter_code
_entity_poly.pdbx_strand_id
1 'polypeptide(L)'
;MKFKTLFVAGVCASALLASCNPQTAKENQLKYTHTSLADGDAFQFFQIVGAKVVYEADYAKYAQTAATSAKAKQLAAKAEEVYGAIIPGLDSLAILKQVDFPVKGAKPFAAPHENVHSAAHQNPVADSATTDLHAAAGHDHGAGYSDDGYTHHVQHEAAVIKEQLQRLTRNTDKDLRSFAEANVEKVNELFVMAGGKEDAHAHH
;
A
#
# COMPACT_ATOMS: atom_id res chain seq x y z
N MET A 1 3.79 -61.07 -50.39
CA MET A 1 2.65 -60.15 -50.11
C MET A 1 2.91 -59.54 -48.74
N LYS A 2 3.14 -58.21 -48.62
CA LYS A 2 2.13 -57.18 -48.28
C LYS A 2 1.52 -57.45 -46.87
N PHE A 3 1.51 -56.60 -45.82
CA PHE A 3 1.67 -55.16 -45.57
C PHE A 3 2.14 -54.95 -44.10
N LYS A 4 3.10 -54.05 -43.84
CA LYS A 4 2.99 -52.80 -43.04
C LYS A 4 1.89 -52.72 -41.96
N THR A 5 2.34 -52.59 -40.70
CA THR A 5 1.72 -51.82 -39.60
C THR A 5 2.91 -51.28 -38.76
N LEU A 6 3.29 -49.99 -38.80
CA LEU A 6 2.65 -48.82 -38.17
C LEU A 6 2.45 -49.03 -36.65
N PHE A 7 2.84 -48.16 -35.73
CA PHE A 7 3.01 -46.71 -35.75
C PHE A 7 3.87 -46.33 -34.51
N VAL A 8 4.90 -45.51 -34.72
CA VAL A 8 5.36 -44.38 -33.89
C VAL A 8 5.81 -44.63 -32.44
N ALA A 9 7.13 -44.48 -32.32
CA ALA A 9 7.90 -44.06 -31.17
C ALA A 9 7.17 -43.09 -30.22
N GLY A 10 7.35 -43.36 -28.93
CA GLY A 10 6.76 -42.62 -27.82
C GLY A 10 6.83 -41.10 -27.96
N VAL A 11 5.65 -40.50 -28.08
CA VAL A 11 5.38 -39.11 -27.73
C VAL A 11 5.44 -39.00 -26.20
N CYS A 12 6.65 -39.01 -25.64
CA CYS A 12 6.91 -38.68 -24.23
C CYS A 12 7.79 -37.42 -24.11
N ALA A 13 7.73 -36.52 -25.10
CA ALA A 13 8.63 -35.37 -25.17
C ALA A 13 7.95 -34.03 -25.50
N SER A 14 6.68 -33.84 -25.14
CA SER A 14 5.98 -32.57 -25.47
C SER A 14 5.07 -31.97 -24.39
N ALA A 15 5.03 -32.51 -23.16
CA ALA A 15 4.19 -31.96 -22.09
C ALA A 15 4.96 -31.28 -20.93
N LEU A 16 6.28 -31.08 -21.02
CA LEU A 16 7.08 -30.41 -19.97
C LEU A 16 7.44 -28.95 -20.25
N LEU A 17 6.85 -28.31 -21.27
CA LEU A 17 7.17 -26.92 -21.63
C LEU A 17 5.98 -25.95 -21.56
N ALA A 18 4.91 -26.31 -20.84
CA ALA A 18 3.72 -25.47 -20.71
C ALA A 18 3.63 -24.67 -19.40
N SER A 19 4.75 -24.40 -18.72
CA SER A 19 4.73 -23.62 -17.46
C SER A 19 5.57 -22.35 -17.46
N CYS A 20 6.40 -22.10 -18.48
CA CYS A 20 7.20 -20.89 -18.54
C CYS A 20 6.70 -20.01 -19.68
N ASN A 21 5.65 -19.23 -19.44
CA ASN A 21 5.36 -18.11 -20.33
C ASN A 21 6.54 -17.13 -20.22
N PRO A 22 7.35 -16.94 -21.29
CA PRO A 22 8.53 -16.08 -21.23
C PRO A 22 8.16 -14.62 -20.95
N GLN A 23 6.91 -14.24 -21.24
CA GLN A 23 6.34 -12.94 -20.85
C GLN A 23 6.21 -12.84 -19.34
N THR A 24 5.58 -13.83 -18.69
CA THR A 24 5.44 -13.91 -17.22
C THR A 24 6.81 -14.06 -16.53
N ALA A 25 7.73 -14.81 -17.13
CA ALA A 25 9.10 -14.92 -16.63
C ALA A 25 9.84 -13.57 -16.74
N LYS A 26 9.71 -12.84 -17.85
CA LYS A 26 10.28 -11.49 -18.02
C LYS A 26 9.63 -10.45 -17.12
N GLU A 27 8.31 -10.47 -16.95
CA GLU A 27 7.57 -9.59 -16.05
C GLU A 27 7.96 -9.84 -14.60
N ASN A 28 8.07 -11.11 -14.20
CA ASN A 28 8.61 -11.48 -12.89
C ASN A 28 10.08 -11.08 -12.76
N GLN A 29 10.90 -11.26 -13.80
CA GLN A 29 12.30 -10.85 -13.77
C GLN A 29 12.44 -9.32 -13.65
N LEU A 30 11.61 -8.55 -14.35
CA LEU A 30 11.51 -7.09 -14.24
C LEU A 30 11.08 -6.66 -12.83
N LYS A 31 10.12 -7.37 -12.23
CA LYS A 31 9.70 -7.20 -10.83
C LYS A 31 10.86 -7.44 -9.86
N TYR A 32 11.78 -8.35 -10.17
CA TYR A 32 12.97 -8.65 -9.35
C TYR A 32 14.24 -7.86 -9.74
N THR A 33 14.24 -7.09 -10.85
CA THR A 33 15.40 -6.28 -11.28
C THR A 33 15.40 -4.87 -10.73
N HIS A 34 14.30 -4.40 -10.13
CA HIS A 34 14.31 -3.20 -9.30
C HIS A 34 14.93 -3.55 -7.95
N THR A 35 16.25 -3.59 -7.89
CA THR A 35 16.98 -3.75 -6.62
C THR A 35 16.77 -2.49 -5.80
N SER A 36 15.93 -2.54 -4.78
CA SER A 36 15.82 -1.44 -3.84
C SER A 36 17.09 -1.31 -3.01
N LEU A 37 17.47 -0.06 -2.70
CA LEU A 37 18.52 0.26 -1.74
C LEU A 37 17.98 0.38 -0.30
N ALA A 38 16.67 0.17 -0.10
CA ALA A 38 16.07 0.11 1.22
C ALA A 38 16.39 -1.24 1.89
N ASP A 39 16.69 -1.21 3.20
CA ASP A 39 16.70 -2.44 4.00
C ASP A 39 15.28 -3.01 4.16
N GLY A 40 15.15 -4.21 4.74
CA GLY A 40 13.86 -4.90 4.84
C GLY A 40 12.78 -4.09 5.58
N ASP A 41 13.16 -3.43 6.68
CA ASP A 41 12.24 -2.59 7.46
C ASP A 41 11.84 -1.33 6.69
N ALA A 42 12.80 -0.70 6.00
CA ALA A 42 12.56 0.47 5.16
C ALA A 42 11.67 0.13 3.96
N PHE A 43 11.91 -1.01 3.30
CA PHE A 43 11.08 -1.45 2.18
C PHE A 43 9.65 -1.73 2.64
N GLN A 44 9.48 -2.41 3.78
CA GLN A 44 8.16 -2.63 4.37
C GLN A 44 7.47 -1.30 4.74
N PHE A 45 8.21 -0.33 5.29
CA PHE A 45 7.70 1.01 5.55
C PHE A 45 7.14 1.66 4.28
N PHE A 46 7.88 1.65 3.17
CA PHE A 46 7.38 2.20 1.90
C PHE A 46 6.15 1.46 1.38
N GLN A 47 6.10 0.13 1.50
CA GLN A 47 4.95 -0.66 1.07
C GLN A 47 3.69 -0.31 1.87
N ILE A 48 3.81 -0.16 3.20
CA ILE A 48 2.67 0.10 4.07
C ILE A 48 2.27 1.58 4.00
N VAL A 49 3.19 2.47 4.35
CA VAL A 49 2.91 3.91 4.44
C VAL A 49 2.67 4.48 3.05
N GLY A 50 3.45 4.05 2.06
CA GLY A 50 3.30 4.55 0.69
C GLY A 50 2.06 4.08 -0.04
N ALA A 51 1.45 2.96 0.39
CA ALA A 51 0.14 2.54 -0.10
C ALA A 51 -1.02 3.33 0.52
N LYS A 52 -0.79 4.01 1.66
CA LYS A 52 -1.83 4.66 2.47
C LYS A 52 -1.85 6.18 2.31
N VAL A 53 -0.71 6.86 2.44
CA VAL A 53 -0.68 8.33 2.63
C VAL A 53 -1.34 9.13 1.52
N VAL A 54 -1.26 8.67 0.27
CA VAL A 54 -1.92 9.34 -0.87
C VAL A 54 -3.44 9.17 -0.77
N TYR A 55 -3.90 7.95 -0.54
CA TYR A 55 -5.32 7.66 -0.32
C TYR A 55 -5.88 8.48 0.85
N GLU A 56 -5.17 8.50 1.97
CA GLU A 56 -5.63 9.18 3.18
C GLU A 56 -5.69 10.70 3.01
N ALA A 57 -4.74 11.30 2.28
CA ALA A 57 -4.80 12.72 1.94
C ALA A 57 -6.02 13.05 1.06
N ASP A 58 -6.30 12.25 0.03
CA ASP A 58 -7.45 12.44 -0.85
C ASP A 58 -8.78 12.18 -0.14
N TYR A 59 -8.84 11.15 0.73
CA TYR A 59 -10.02 10.86 1.53
C TYR A 59 -10.29 11.98 2.54
N ALA A 60 -9.25 12.51 3.17
CA ALA A 60 -9.37 13.66 4.07
C ALA A 60 -9.90 14.91 3.36
N LYS A 61 -9.44 15.17 2.14
CA LYS A 61 -9.98 16.25 1.30
C LYS A 61 -11.46 16.06 0.98
N TYR A 62 -11.88 14.85 0.63
CA TYR A 62 -13.30 14.54 0.46
C TYR A 62 -14.09 14.74 1.77
N ALA A 63 -13.57 14.21 2.88
CA ALA A 63 -14.21 14.24 4.19
C ALA A 63 -14.46 15.68 4.69
N GLN A 64 -13.61 16.66 4.35
CA GLN A 64 -13.89 18.07 4.67
C GLN A 64 -15.20 18.59 4.08
N THR A 65 -15.57 18.08 2.91
CA THR A 65 -16.83 18.46 2.22
C THR A 65 -18.00 17.58 2.64
N ALA A 66 -17.76 16.30 2.91
CA ALA A 66 -18.79 15.32 3.27
C ALA A 66 -19.19 15.36 4.76
N ALA A 67 -18.27 15.77 5.64
CA ALA A 67 -18.49 15.86 7.09
C ALA A 67 -19.65 16.80 7.44
N THR A 68 -20.44 16.38 8.42
CA THR A 68 -21.56 17.18 8.93
C THR A 68 -21.19 17.93 10.22
N SER A 69 -20.31 17.36 11.03
CA SER A 69 -19.83 17.95 12.27
C SER A 69 -18.57 18.79 12.08
N ALA A 70 -18.43 19.84 12.90
CA ALA A 70 -17.22 20.66 12.93
C ALA A 70 -15.98 19.85 13.34
N LYS A 71 -16.14 18.87 14.25
CA LYS A 71 -15.05 18.02 14.71
C LYS A 71 -14.49 17.14 13.59
N ALA A 72 -15.36 16.49 12.81
CA ALA A 72 -14.93 15.67 11.68
C ALA A 72 -14.26 16.53 10.59
N LYS A 73 -14.76 17.74 10.33
CA LYS A 73 -14.09 18.69 9.40
C LYS A 73 -12.70 19.11 9.86
N GLN A 74 -12.53 19.41 11.15
CA GLN A 74 -11.23 19.77 11.71
C GLN A 74 -10.25 18.60 11.65
N LEU A 75 -10.71 17.39 11.99
CA LEU A 75 -9.91 16.17 11.87
C LEU A 75 -9.49 15.93 10.41
N ALA A 76 -10.42 16.11 9.47
CA ALA A 76 -10.14 15.95 8.05
C ALA A 76 -9.16 16.99 7.51
N ALA A 77 -9.30 18.26 7.89
CA ALA A 77 -8.33 19.30 7.53
C ALA A 77 -6.93 18.97 8.07
N LYS A 78 -6.84 18.49 9.32
CA LYS A 78 -5.55 18.10 9.91
C LYS A 78 -4.96 16.86 9.24
N ALA A 79 -5.78 15.88 8.86
CA ALA A 79 -5.34 14.69 8.14
C ALA A 79 -4.78 15.05 6.75
N GLU A 80 -5.46 15.92 5.99
CA GLU A 80 -4.96 16.41 4.69
C GLU A 80 -3.63 17.15 4.87
N GLU A 81 -3.51 18.03 5.86
CA GLU A 81 -2.28 18.76 6.17
C GLU A 81 -1.11 17.80 6.47
N VAL A 82 -1.32 16.84 7.38
CA VAL A 82 -0.27 15.92 7.83
C VAL A 82 0.16 14.98 6.70
N TYR A 83 -0.77 14.29 6.06
CA TYR A 83 -0.43 13.33 5.00
C TYR A 83 0.04 14.04 3.73
N GLY A 84 -0.54 15.18 3.38
CA GLY A 84 -0.08 16.03 2.28
C GLY A 84 1.36 16.51 2.46
N ALA A 85 1.78 16.83 3.69
CA ALA A 85 3.16 17.22 3.98
C ALA A 85 4.16 16.04 3.97
N ILE A 86 3.70 14.82 4.24
CA ILE A 86 4.53 13.60 4.24
C ILE A 86 4.86 13.15 2.82
N ILE A 87 3.91 13.26 1.88
CA ILE A 87 4.01 12.73 0.51
C ILE A 87 5.29 13.18 -0.22
N PRO A 88 5.66 14.49 -0.29
CA PRO A 88 6.85 14.90 -1.04
C PRO A 88 8.17 14.35 -0.47
N GLY A 89 8.25 14.24 0.86
CA GLY A 89 9.44 13.66 1.50
C GLY A 89 9.52 12.15 1.29
N LEU A 90 8.37 11.46 1.30
CA LEU A 90 8.30 10.04 1.01
C LEU A 90 8.67 9.74 -0.45
N ASP A 91 8.20 10.54 -1.40
CA ASP A 91 8.55 10.46 -2.82
C ASP A 91 10.06 10.65 -3.04
N SER A 92 10.63 11.70 -2.43
CA SER A 92 12.07 11.97 -2.49
C SER A 92 12.90 10.79 -1.95
N LEU A 93 12.49 10.22 -0.81
CA LEU A 93 13.16 9.06 -0.24
C LEU A 93 12.99 7.81 -1.10
N ALA A 94 11.81 7.58 -1.67
CA ALA A 94 11.54 6.45 -2.54
C ALA A 94 12.45 6.48 -3.79
N ILE A 95 12.62 7.66 -4.40
CA ILE A 95 13.58 7.86 -5.51
C ILE A 95 15.01 7.51 -5.06
N LEU A 96 15.46 8.04 -3.91
CA LEU A 96 16.80 7.77 -3.38
C LEU A 96 17.02 6.28 -3.07
N LYS A 97 15.98 5.59 -2.58
CA LYS A 97 16.05 4.17 -2.22
C LYS A 97 15.62 3.23 -3.34
N GLN A 98 15.37 3.75 -4.55
CA GLN A 98 14.92 2.99 -5.72
C GLN A 98 13.68 2.13 -5.41
N VAL A 99 12.74 2.69 -4.66
CA VAL A 99 11.43 2.11 -4.36
C VAL A 99 10.40 2.78 -5.26
N ASP A 100 9.50 1.99 -5.85
CA ASP A 100 8.37 2.55 -6.61
C ASP A 100 7.42 3.29 -5.66
N PHE A 101 7.18 4.57 -5.93
CA PHE A 101 6.21 5.39 -5.20
C PHE A 101 5.38 6.28 -6.16
N PRO A 102 4.06 6.40 -5.98
CA PRO A 102 3.21 5.60 -5.09
C PRO A 102 3.28 4.09 -5.40
N VAL A 103 3.01 3.25 -4.41
CA VAL A 103 3.13 1.79 -4.55
C VAL A 103 2.25 1.32 -5.72
N LYS A 104 2.85 0.62 -6.69
CA LYS A 104 2.10 0.07 -7.84
C LYS A 104 0.97 -0.83 -7.35
N GLY A 105 -0.25 -0.53 -7.78
CA GLY A 105 -1.45 -1.28 -7.39
C GLY A 105 -2.10 -0.81 -6.08
N ALA A 106 -1.58 0.23 -5.42
CA ALA A 106 -2.31 0.91 -4.37
C ALA A 106 -3.64 1.44 -4.92
N LYS A 107 -4.72 1.23 -4.17
CA LYS A 107 -6.06 1.68 -4.58
C LYS A 107 -6.13 3.19 -4.43
N PRO A 108 -6.43 3.96 -5.51
CA PRO A 108 -6.70 5.38 -5.36
C PRO A 108 -8.02 5.58 -4.60
N PHE A 109 -8.15 6.71 -3.92
CA PHE A 109 -9.44 7.11 -3.36
C PHE A 109 -10.40 7.45 -4.51
N ALA A 110 -11.64 6.98 -4.41
CA ALA A 110 -12.74 7.32 -5.31
C ALA A 110 -13.95 7.73 -4.48
N ALA A 111 -14.41 8.97 -4.64
CA ALA A 111 -15.58 9.46 -3.91
C ALA A 111 -16.85 8.68 -4.33
N PRO A 112 -17.87 8.55 -3.45
CA PRO A 112 -19.11 7.81 -3.73
C PRO A 112 -19.96 8.27 -4.94
N HIS A 113 -19.53 9.28 -5.70
CA HIS A 113 -20.15 9.72 -6.95
C HIS A 113 -19.20 9.67 -8.16
N GLU A 114 -17.95 9.24 -7.96
CA GLU A 114 -17.00 9.01 -9.04
C GLU A 114 -16.94 7.51 -9.33
N ASN A 115 -17.99 7.00 -9.99
CA ASN A 115 -17.86 5.76 -10.76
C ASN A 115 -16.95 6.04 -11.96
N VAL A 116 -15.64 6.14 -11.72
CA VAL A 116 -14.66 6.07 -12.79
C VAL A 116 -14.75 4.65 -13.32
N HIS A 117 -15.27 4.52 -14.54
CA HIS A 117 -15.16 3.31 -15.35
C HIS A 117 -13.68 3.03 -15.64
N SER A 118 -12.95 2.50 -14.66
CA SER A 118 -11.67 1.85 -14.92
C SER A 118 -11.95 0.43 -15.35
N ALA A 119 -12.34 0.29 -16.62
CA ALA A 119 -12.26 -0.97 -17.33
C ALA A 119 -10.78 -1.33 -17.53
N ALA A 120 -10.16 -1.93 -16.51
CA ALA A 120 -8.95 -2.72 -16.68
C ALA A 120 -9.36 -4.19 -16.57
N HIS A 121 -9.20 -4.91 -17.68
CA HIS A 121 -9.51 -6.32 -17.86
C HIS A 121 -9.10 -7.19 -16.65
N GLN A 122 -10.10 -7.67 -15.92
CA GLN A 122 -9.96 -8.82 -15.04
C GLN A 122 -9.99 -10.08 -15.91
N ASN A 123 -8.85 -10.73 -16.09
CA ASN A 123 -8.81 -12.15 -16.43
C ASN A 123 -8.62 -12.93 -15.13
N PRO A 124 -9.52 -13.84 -14.75
CA PRO A 124 -9.31 -14.69 -13.58
C PRO A 124 -8.43 -15.86 -14.00
N VAL A 125 -7.17 -15.85 -13.60
CA VAL A 125 -6.37 -17.08 -13.55
C VAL A 125 -6.03 -17.30 -12.09
N ALA A 126 -6.79 -18.21 -11.49
CA ALA A 126 -6.44 -18.81 -10.21
C ALA A 126 -5.17 -19.65 -10.42
N ASP A 127 -4.10 -19.30 -9.71
CA ASP A 127 -3.08 -20.28 -9.34
C ASP A 127 -2.53 -19.97 -7.95
N SER A 128 -2.49 -21.01 -7.13
CA SER A 128 -2.24 -20.99 -5.70
C SER A 128 -0.74 -20.91 -5.40
N ALA A 129 -0.29 -19.80 -4.83
CA ALA A 129 0.80 -19.73 -3.83
C ALA A 129 1.10 -18.27 -3.48
N THR A 130 0.34 -17.68 -2.54
CA THR A 130 0.75 -16.57 -1.66
C THR A 130 -0.37 -16.32 -0.66
N THR A 131 -0.69 -17.34 0.13
CA THR A 131 -1.44 -17.12 1.37
C THR A 131 -0.51 -16.35 2.31
N ASP A 132 -1.00 -15.22 2.84
CA ASP A 132 -0.55 -14.56 4.07
C ASP A 132 0.47 -13.42 4.04
N LEU A 133 0.46 -12.52 3.03
CA LEU A 133 1.13 -11.20 3.17
C LEU A 133 0.41 -10.00 2.52
N HIS A 134 -0.80 -10.17 1.97
CA HIS A 134 -1.56 -9.08 1.32
C HIS A 134 -2.80 -8.59 2.08
N ALA A 135 -2.98 -9.00 3.33
CA ALA A 135 -4.13 -8.59 4.16
C ALA A 135 -3.80 -7.37 5.05
N ALA A 136 -3.40 -6.23 4.48
CA ALA A 136 -3.17 -5.01 5.29
C ALA A 136 -3.43 -3.65 4.58
N ALA A 137 -4.12 -3.64 3.43
CA ALA A 137 -4.53 -2.40 2.77
C ALA A 137 -5.98 -2.47 2.26
N GLY A 138 -6.85 -3.16 3.01
CA GLY A 138 -8.27 -3.17 2.74
C GLY A 138 -8.88 -1.83 3.16
N HIS A 139 -8.93 -0.86 2.26
CA HIS A 139 -9.89 0.25 2.36
C HIS A 139 -11.30 -0.32 2.14
N ASP A 140 -11.85 -1.00 3.15
CA ASP A 140 -13.21 -1.55 3.10
C ASP A 140 -14.21 -0.44 3.44
N HIS A 141 -14.67 0.26 2.41
CA HIS A 141 -15.76 1.22 2.52
C HIS A 141 -16.97 0.74 1.73
N GLY A 142 -17.52 -0.42 2.14
CA GLY A 142 -18.86 -0.85 1.71
C GLY A 142 -20.00 0.00 2.30
N ALA A 143 -19.72 0.78 3.35
CA ALA A 143 -20.66 1.73 3.94
C ALA A 143 -20.32 3.16 3.47
N GLY A 144 -21.35 3.94 3.08
CA GLY A 144 -21.18 5.35 2.73
C GLY A 144 -20.56 6.18 3.85
N TYR A 145 -20.10 7.38 3.52
CA TYR A 145 -19.45 8.28 4.47
C TYR A 145 -20.29 8.54 5.73
N SER A 146 -19.66 8.49 6.89
CA SER A 146 -20.21 8.98 8.16
C SER A 146 -19.08 9.61 8.99
N ASP A 147 -19.41 10.64 9.77
CA ASP A 147 -18.44 11.33 10.62
C ASP A 147 -17.75 10.39 11.63
N ASP A 148 -18.51 9.48 12.25
CA ASP A 148 -17.98 8.49 13.20
C ASP A 148 -17.12 7.44 12.50
N GLY A 149 -17.57 6.91 11.37
CA GLY A 149 -16.80 5.96 10.57
C GLY A 149 -15.50 6.56 10.06
N TYR A 150 -15.52 7.82 9.63
CA TYR A 150 -14.33 8.57 9.24
C TYR A 150 -13.37 8.76 10.42
N THR A 151 -13.88 9.14 11.59
CA THR A 151 -13.04 9.32 12.78
C THR A 151 -12.34 8.02 13.19
N HIS A 152 -13.07 6.90 13.21
CA HIS A 152 -12.49 5.58 13.49
C HIS A 152 -11.47 5.14 12.43
N HIS A 153 -11.73 5.43 11.15
CA HIS A 153 -10.80 5.18 10.06
C HIS A 153 -9.48 5.95 10.26
N VAL A 154 -9.55 7.26 10.48
CA VAL A 154 -8.36 8.09 10.73
C VAL A 154 -7.60 7.62 11.96
N GLN A 155 -8.30 7.24 13.04
CA GLN A 155 -7.68 6.68 14.24
C GLN A 155 -6.86 5.42 13.92
N HIS A 156 -7.44 4.48 13.17
CA HIS A 156 -6.78 3.23 12.80
C HIS A 156 -5.56 3.49 11.91
N GLU A 157 -5.74 4.25 10.84
CA GLU A 157 -4.67 4.49 9.85
C GLU A 157 -3.53 5.33 10.44
N ALA A 158 -3.84 6.34 11.25
CA ALA A 158 -2.83 7.11 11.96
C ALA A 158 -2.04 6.24 12.95
N ALA A 159 -2.67 5.25 13.59
CA ALA A 159 -1.96 4.31 14.46
C ALA A 159 -0.97 3.45 13.66
N VAL A 160 -1.40 2.89 12.52
CA VAL A 160 -0.54 2.07 11.64
C VAL A 160 0.64 2.89 11.12
N ILE A 161 0.39 4.09 10.59
CA ILE A 161 1.44 4.96 10.05
C ILE A 161 2.39 5.41 11.16
N LYS A 162 1.88 5.76 12.34
CA LYS A 162 2.69 6.10 13.52
C LYS A 162 3.62 4.95 13.91
N GLU A 163 3.11 3.73 14.00
CA GLU A 163 3.92 2.55 14.34
C GLU A 163 5.07 2.36 13.33
N GLN A 164 4.76 2.48 12.04
CA GLN A 164 5.78 2.35 10.99
C GLN A 164 6.85 3.45 11.09
N LEU A 165 6.46 4.70 11.35
CA LEU A 165 7.41 5.79 11.62
C LEU A 165 8.25 5.52 12.87
N GLN A 166 7.65 5.05 13.96
CA GLN A 166 8.35 4.70 15.20
C GLN A 166 9.35 3.53 15.02
N ARG A 167 9.06 2.58 14.14
CA ARG A 167 10.04 1.55 13.76
C ARG A 167 11.17 2.15 12.93
N LEU A 168 10.84 3.05 11.99
CA LEU A 168 11.81 3.69 11.10
C LEU A 168 12.78 4.62 11.84
N THR A 169 12.43 5.17 13.02
CA THR A 169 13.38 5.94 13.84
C THR A 169 14.59 5.12 14.31
N ARG A 170 14.51 3.78 14.30
CA ARG A 170 15.61 2.88 14.65
C ARG A 170 16.35 2.35 13.41
N ASN A 171 16.02 2.85 12.22
CA ASN A 171 16.65 2.40 10.98
C ASN A 171 18.13 2.79 10.92
N THR A 172 18.92 1.98 10.20
CA THR A 172 20.35 2.22 10.01
C THR A 172 20.63 3.37 9.05
N ASP A 173 19.70 3.64 8.14
CA ASP A 173 19.75 4.74 7.19
C ASP A 173 19.38 6.08 7.86
N LYS A 174 20.30 7.05 7.78
CA LYS A 174 20.15 8.34 8.45
C LYS A 174 19.02 9.19 7.85
N ASP A 175 18.80 9.13 6.55
CA ASP A 175 17.79 9.95 5.88
C ASP A 175 16.39 9.46 6.26
N LEU A 176 16.20 8.13 6.27
CA LEU A 176 14.96 7.51 6.72
C LEU A 176 14.67 7.77 8.20
N ARG A 177 15.69 7.69 9.06
CA ARG A 177 15.53 8.01 10.48
C ARG A 177 15.16 9.49 10.69
N SER A 178 15.85 10.41 10.02
CA SER A 178 15.58 11.84 10.14
C SER A 178 14.17 12.19 9.65
N PHE A 179 13.72 11.55 8.58
CA PHE A 179 12.36 11.68 8.10
C PHE A 179 11.32 11.14 9.09
N ALA A 180 11.60 9.99 9.72
CA ALA A 180 10.72 9.42 10.73
C ALA A 180 10.59 10.35 11.95
N GLU A 181 11.72 10.81 12.49
CA GLU A 181 11.78 11.72 13.64
C GLU A 181 11.02 13.03 13.37
N ALA A 182 11.10 13.56 12.15
CA ALA A 182 10.42 14.80 11.77
C ALA A 182 8.89 14.68 11.62
N ASN A 183 8.35 13.46 11.55
CA ASN A 183 6.93 13.23 11.23
C ASN A 183 6.17 12.39 12.25
N VAL A 184 6.85 11.61 13.11
CA VAL A 184 6.20 10.74 14.09
C VAL A 184 5.25 11.50 15.02
N GLU A 185 5.67 12.66 15.53
CA GLU A 185 4.85 13.48 16.41
C GLU A 185 3.63 14.06 15.70
N LYS A 186 3.77 14.48 14.43
CA LYS A 186 2.66 15.02 13.63
C LYS A 186 1.56 13.96 13.42
N VAL A 187 1.95 12.72 13.16
CA VAL A 187 1.00 11.61 13.01
C VAL A 187 0.42 11.20 14.37
N ASN A 188 1.21 11.29 15.45
CA ASN A 188 0.70 11.05 16.81
C ASN A 188 -0.36 12.09 17.22
N GLU A 189 -0.14 13.37 16.93
CA GLU A 189 -1.16 14.42 17.15
C GLU A 189 -2.47 14.10 16.41
N LEU A 190 -2.38 13.66 15.16
CA LEU A 190 -3.54 13.23 14.37
C LEU A 190 -4.26 12.03 15.02
N PHE A 191 -3.50 11.02 15.44
CA PHE A 191 -4.02 9.85 16.14
C PHE A 191 -4.77 10.23 17.43
N VAL A 192 -4.20 11.12 18.24
CA VAL A 192 -4.83 11.62 19.48
C VAL A 192 -6.09 12.44 19.18
N MET A 193 -6.07 13.28 18.14
CA MET A 193 -7.23 14.07 17.72
C MET A 193 -8.40 13.17 17.29
N ALA A 194 -8.11 12.01 16.67
CA ALA A 194 -9.08 10.98 16.32
C ALA A 194 -9.58 10.16 17.53
N GLY A 195 -9.11 10.44 18.75
CA GLY A 195 -9.49 9.74 19.98
C GLY A 195 -8.58 8.58 20.36
N GLY A 196 -7.42 8.43 19.70
CA GLY A 196 -6.34 7.54 20.12
C GLY A 196 -5.80 7.89 21.50
N LYS A 197 -5.42 6.88 22.28
CA LYS A 197 -4.74 7.06 23.57
C LYS A 197 -3.25 6.79 23.38
N GLU A 198 -2.42 7.67 23.90
CA GLU A 198 -0.98 7.43 23.94
C GLU A 198 -0.67 6.24 24.85
N ASP A 199 0.25 5.38 24.43
CA ASP A 199 0.79 4.34 25.30
C ASP A 199 1.64 5.02 26.37
N ALA A 200 1.14 5.04 27.61
CA ALA A 200 1.81 5.60 28.78
C ALA A 200 3.14 4.91 29.15
N HIS A 201 3.66 4.02 28.30
CA HIS A 201 4.84 3.19 28.54
C HIS A 201 5.94 3.34 27.47
N ALA A 202 5.84 4.32 26.56
CA ALA A 202 6.81 4.51 25.49
C ALA A 202 8.05 5.38 25.87
N HIS A 203 8.20 5.77 27.14
CA HIS A 203 9.43 6.39 27.62
C HIS A 203 10.20 5.40 28.48
N HIS A 204 11.31 4.86 27.95
CA HIS A 204 12.60 4.67 28.64
C HIS A 204 13.63 4.05 27.70
#